data_AF-A0A3S0E725-F1
#
_entry.id   AF-A0A3S0E725-F1
#
_cell.length_a   1.000
_cell.length_b   1.000
_cell.length_c   1.000
_cell.angle_alpha   90.00
_cell.angle_beta   90.00
_cell.angle_gamma   90.00
#
_symmetry.space_group_name_H-M   'P 1'
#
loop_
_entity.id
_entity.type
_entity.pdbx_description
1 polymer ?
#
loop_
_entity_poly.entity_id
_entity_poly.type
_entity_poly.pdbx_seq_one_letter_code
_entity_poly.pdbx_strand_id
1 'polypeptide(L)'
;QQFSALQGLANSQDSTGEFIFGGYTSNTQPFVGSLTTGMTYQGDQGARTLQISSSRNLPVTSSGDEIFNTLRAPTGSAFALSAAGNTGSALVSGMSLSGYNNHAYDISVAAGPTYQVFDSTADPTHSAPITPTVTTSGSDTTLNFGAVTLTLSGAPAAGDSYSVSTVASAFDIMGNFATALQSGNAAVTRFGGLQAIAGMDAAQDSVSRVQAGVGSRMVEVETQQNIGSSLDLQYSETLSRLQDADYASAVSNLSQQQIYLQAAQQSFMKVSNLSLFNYIN
;
A
#
# COMPACT_ATOMS: atom_id res chain seq x y z
N GLN A 1 20.43 10.26 -11.06
CA GLN A 1 19.51 9.62 -12.03
C GLN A 1 18.59 8.61 -11.35
N GLN A 2 19.12 7.58 -10.67
CA GLN A 2 18.27 6.56 -10.00
C GLN A 2 17.35 7.13 -8.90
N PHE A 3 17.81 8.10 -8.11
CA PHE A 3 16.96 8.76 -7.10
C PHE A 3 15.72 9.43 -7.72
N SER A 4 15.90 10.19 -8.80
CA SER A 4 14.80 10.84 -9.51
C SER A 4 13.84 9.83 -10.14
N ALA A 5 14.34 8.67 -10.59
CA ALA A 5 13.50 7.60 -11.09
C ALA A 5 12.64 6.98 -9.98
N LEU A 6 13.22 6.73 -8.79
CA LEU A 6 12.46 6.28 -7.62
C LEU A 6 11.40 7.31 -7.20
N GLN A 7 11.75 8.59 -7.18
CA GLN A 7 10.81 9.67 -6.88
C GLN A 7 9.68 9.76 -7.91
N GLY A 8 9.98 9.54 -9.19
CA GLY A 8 8.97 9.47 -10.25
C GLY A 8 8.02 8.30 -10.03
N LEU A 9 8.54 7.12 -9.70
CA LEU A 9 7.72 5.95 -9.37
C LEU A 9 6.84 6.19 -8.15
N ALA A 10 7.41 6.72 -7.07
CA ALA A 10 6.68 6.98 -5.82
C ALA A 10 5.61 8.08 -5.97
N ASN A 11 5.72 8.92 -7.01
CA ASN A 11 4.72 9.93 -7.38
C ASN A 11 3.91 9.52 -8.62
N SER A 12 3.74 8.22 -8.87
CA SER A 12 2.91 7.75 -9.99
C SER A 12 1.45 8.18 -9.84
N GLN A 13 0.81 8.48 -10.96
CA GLN A 13 -0.59 8.87 -11.05
C GLN A 13 -1.40 7.81 -11.80
N ASP A 14 -2.69 7.70 -11.48
CA ASP A 14 -3.65 6.90 -12.24
C ASP A 14 -4.14 7.64 -13.50
N SER A 15 -5.07 7.03 -14.24
CA SER A 15 -5.63 7.59 -15.47
C SER A 15 -6.44 8.88 -15.27
N THR A 16 -6.80 9.20 -14.02
CA THR A 16 -7.53 10.42 -13.66
C THR A 16 -6.60 11.53 -13.16
N GLY A 17 -5.29 11.25 -13.07
CA GLY A 17 -4.28 12.18 -12.56
C GLY A 17 -4.11 12.15 -11.04
N GLU A 18 -4.78 11.23 -10.35
CA GLU A 18 -4.68 11.08 -8.90
C GLU A 18 -3.45 10.23 -8.52
N PHE A 19 -2.72 10.62 -7.47
CA PHE A 19 -1.54 9.91 -7.01
C PHE A 19 -1.91 8.59 -6.32
N ILE A 20 -1.37 7.48 -6.84
CA ILE A 20 -1.73 6.12 -6.41
C ILE A 20 -1.17 5.74 -5.03
N PHE A 21 -0.15 6.46 -4.58
CA PHE A 21 0.56 6.24 -3.31
C PHE A 21 0.32 7.35 -2.29
N GLY A 22 -0.65 8.24 -2.51
CA GLY A 22 -0.95 9.38 -1.61
C GLY A 22 -1.98 9.10 -0.50
N GLY A 23 -2.53 7.89 -0.45
CA GLY A 23 -3.62 7.55 0.47
C GLY A 23 -4.94 8.21 0.09
N TYR A 24 -5.65 8.83 1.04
CA TYR A 24 -6.83 9.66 0.76
C TYR A 24 -6.45 11.05 0.20
N THR A 25 -5.22 11.50 0.44
CA THR A 25 -4.67 12.75 -0.08
C THR A 25 -4.16 12.59 -1.53
N SER A 26 -5.01 12.02 -2.39
CA SER A 26 -4.70 11.62 -3.77
C SER A 26 -4.38 12.78 -4.72
N ASN A 27 -4.76 14.01 -4.36
CA ASN A 27 -4.56 15.20 -5.21
C ASN A 27 -3.28 15.99 -4.87
N THR A 28 -2.51 15.56 -3.87
CA THR A 28 -1.24 16.19 -3.48
C THR A 28 -0.09 15.25 -3.79
N GLN A 29 1.02 15.79 -4.32
CA GLN A 29 2.22 15.01 -4.60
C GLN A 29 2.72 14.31 -3.32
N PRO A 30 2.76 12.97 -3.27
CA PRO A 30 3.05 12.26 -2.03
C PRO A 30 4.50 12.39 -1.58
N PHE A 31 5.48 12.38 -2.48
CA PHE A 31 6.90 12.43 -2.14
C PHE A 31 7.55 13.70 -2.68
N VAL A 32 7.83 14.64 -1.78
CA VAL A 32 8.41 15.95 -2.08
C VAL A 32 9.77 16.08 -1.39
N GLY A 33 10.75 16.68 -2.08
CA GLY A 33 12.08 16.89 -1.54
C GLY A 33 13.20 16.61 -2.55
N SER A 34 14.41 16.45 -2.04
CA SER A 34 15.62 16.21 -2.82
C SER A 34 16.66 15.40 -2.04
N LEU A 35 17.73 14.99 -2.71
CA LEU A 35 18.89 14.37 -2.04
C LEU A 35 19.50 15.26 -0.96
N THR A 36 19.45 16.58 -1.12
CA THR A 36 20.08 17.55 -0.20
C THR A 36 19.16 17.96 0.95
N THR A 37 17.85 17.93 0.74
CA THR A 37 16.86 18.37 1.75
C THR A 37 16.20 17.19 2.46
N GLY A 38 16.45 15.96 1.98
CA GLY A 38 15.69 14.78 2.36
C GLY A 38 14.39 14.68 1.56
N MET A 39 13.73 13.54 1.69
CA MET A 39 12.41 13.31 1.12
C MET A 39 11.37 13.28 2.24
N THR A 40 10.23 13.92 1.99
CA THR A 40 9.11 13.95 2.92
C THR A 40 7.88 13.36 2.25
N TYR A 41 7.15 12.54 3.00
CA TYR A 41 5.87 12.00 2.59
C TYR A 41 4.74 12.94 3.03
N GLN A 42 3.97 13.42 2.06
CA GLN A 42 2.86 14.36 2.20
C GLN A 42 1.49 13.66 2.07
N GLY A 43 1.47 12.35 1.88
CA GLY A 43 0.24 11.56 1.87
C GLY A 43 -0.20 11.13 3.27
N ASP A 44 -1.17 10.24 3.31
CA ASP A 44 -1.65 9.60 4.54
C ASP A 44 -1.63 8.07 4.42
N GLN A 45 -1.92 7.37 5.53
CA GLN A 45 -1.99 5.90 5.59
C GLN A 45 -3.37 5.34 5.16
N GLY A 46 -4.26 6.19 4.66
CA GLY A 46 -5.57 5.80 4.18
C GLY A 46 -5.51 4.93 2.93
N ALA A 47 -6.51 4.05 2.77
CA ALA A 47 -6.68 3.26 1.57
C ALA A 47 -8.06 3.54 0.97
N ARG A 48 -8.08 4.00 -0.29
CA ARG A 48 -9.34 4.16 -1.03
C ARG A 48 -9.92 2.78 -1.27
N THR A 49 -11.20 2.60 -0.98
CA THR A 49 -11.89 1.32 -1.20
C THR A 49 -12.94 1.44 -2.29
N LEU A 50 -13.09 0.38 -3.09
CA LEU A 50 -14.17 0.22 -4.05
C LEU A 50 -15.11 -0.89 -3.60
N GLN A 51 -16.42 -0.63 -3.64
CA GLN A 51 -17.42 -1.66 -3.37
C GLN A 51 -17.50 -2.62 -4.55
N ILE A 52 -17.25 -3.91 -4.31
CA ILE A 52 -17.31 -4.98 -5.33
C ILE A 52 -18.51 -5.90 -5.17
N SER A 53 -19.23 -5.82 -4.06
CA SER A 53 -20.52 -6.48 -3.84
C SER A 53 -21.35 -5.71 -2.81
N SER A 54 -22.63 -6.08 -2.63
CA SER A 54 -23.53 -5.42 -1.66
C SER A 54 -23.00 -5.39 -0.22
N SER A 55 -22.07 -6.29 0.13
CA SER A 55 -21.48 -6.41 1.47
C SER A 55 -19.96 -6.33 1.50
N ARG A 56 -19.28 -6.02 0.38
CA ARG A 56 -17.82 -6.13 0.28
C ARG A 56 -17.17 -4.92 -0.39
N ASN A 57 -16.20 -4.34 0.32
CA ASN A 57 -15.35 -3.26 -0.15
C ASN A 57 -13.89 -3.74 -0.21
N LEU A 58 -13.19 -3.37 -1.28
CA LEU A 58 -11.81 -3.72 -1.52
C LEU A 58 -10.91 -2.48 -1.60
N PRO A 59 -9.78 -2.43 -0.88
CA PRO A 59 -8.80 -1.35 -1.05
C PRO A 59 -8.15 -1.40 -2.44
N VAL A 60 -8.17 -0.29 -3.16
CA VAL A 60 -7.60 -0.14 -4.51
C VAL A 60 -6.28 0.63 -4.53
N THR A 61 -5.90 1.25 -3.42
CA THR A 61 -4.60 1.91 -3.24
C THR A 61 -3.77 1.26 -2.13
N SER A 62 -2.50 1.63 -2.08
CA SER A 62 -1.57 1.29 -1.01
C SER A 62 -0.86 2.58 -0.58
N SER A 63 -0.62 2.76 0.72
CA SER A 63 0.06 3.96 1.23
C SER A 63 1.51 3.99 0.75
N GLY A 64 1.98 5.13 0.25
CA GLY A 64 3.38 5.30 -0.13
C GLY A 64 4.33 5.11 1.05
N ASP A 65 3.89 5.45 2.27
CA ASP A 65 4.67 5.27 3.49
C ASP A 65 5.04 3.80 3.72
N GLU A 66 4.07 2.90 3.57
CA GLU A 66 4.26 1.45 3.71
C GLU A 66 5.31 0.94 2.71
N ILE A 67 5.28 1.44 1.48
CA ILE A 67 6.11 0.94 0.39
C ILE A 67 7.53 1.50 0.47
N PHE A 68 7.66 2.82 0.65
CA PHE A 68 8.92 3.54 0.43
C PHE A 68 9.57 4.06 1.71
N ASN A 69 8.82 4.32 2.78
CA ASN A 69 9.37 4.85 4.03
C ASN A 69 9.59 3.79 5.11
N THR A 70 8.87 2.68 5.05
CA THR A 70 8.93 1.63 6.07
C THR A 70 9.73 0.40 5.64
N LEU A 71 10.93 0.60 5.09
CA LEU A 71 11.81 -0.52 4.77
C LEU A 71 12.38 -1.12 6.05
N ARG A 72 12.11 -2.40 6.27
CA ARG A 72 12.52 -3.11 7.49
C ARG A 72 13.85 -3.83 7.26
N ALA A 73 14.82 -3.56 8.11
CA ALA A 73 16.06 -4.32 8.17
C ALA A 73 15.77 -5.77 8.59
N PRO A 74 16.58 -6.75 8.15
CA PRO A 74 16.50 -8.12 8.64
C PRO A 74 16.67 -8.21 10.17
N THR A 75 16.15 -9.27 10.78
CA THR A 75 16.28 -9.51 12.23
C THR A 75 17.74 -9.46 12.68
N GLY A 76 18.02 -8.69 13.73
CA GLY A 76 19.36 -8.51 14.27
C GLY A 76 20.24 -7.52 13.49
N SER A 77 19.68 -6.84 12.48
CA SER A 77 20.33 -5.77 11.72
C SER A 77 19.60 -4.44 11.92
N ALA A 78 20.25 -3.34 11.50
CA ALA A 78 19.67 -2.01 11.51
C ALA A 78 20.23 -1.18 10.35
N PHE A 79 19.58 -0.08 10.06
CA PHE A 79 20.12 1.00 9.25
C PHE A 79 20.74 2.05 10.16
N ALA A 80 21.99 2.44 9.90
CA ALA A 80 22.58 3.67 10.43
C ALA A 80 22.76 4.69 9.30
N LEU A 81 22.21 5.90 9.50
CA LEU A 81 22.12 6.94 8.47
C LEU A 81 22.52 8.30 9.04
N SER A 82 23.10 9.14 8.18
CA SER A 82 23.31 10.57 8.42
C SER A 82 22.11 11.33 7.86
N ALA A 83 21.60 12.32 8.59
CA ALA A 83 20.51 13.14 8.09
C ALA A 83 20.95 14.00 6.90
N ALA A 84 20.09 14.16 5.90
CA ALA A 84 20.40 14.90 4.67
C ALA A 84 20.70 16.38 4.91
N GLY A 85 20.13 16.97 5.97
CA GLY A 85 20.31 18.37 6.35
C GLY A 85 21.57 18.66 7.19
N ASN A 86 22.42 17.67 7.43
CA ASN A 86 23.67 17.89 8.17
C ASN A 86 24.57 18.88 7.43
N THR A 87 25.21 19.75 8.20
CA THR A 87 26.09 20.81 7.69
C THR A 87 27.57 20.50 7.95
N GLY A 88 27.87 19.60 8.89
CA GLY A 88 29.20 19.06 9.08
C GLY A 88 29.60 18.04 8.01
N SER A 89 30.87 17.67 8.02
CA SER A 89 31.43 16.66 7.12
C SER A 89 31.43 15.25 7.71
N ALA A 90 31.02 15.08 8.97
CA ALA A 90 30.95 13.78 9.62
C ALA A 90 29.80 12.93 9.04
N LEU A 91 30.16 11.77 8.49
CA LEU A 91 29.25 10.78 7.93
C LEU A 91 29.42 9.45 8.67
N VAL A 92 28.34 8.65 8.73
CA VAL A 92 28.41 7.30 9.29
C VAL A 92 29.37 6.44 8.44
N SER A 93 30.36 5.85 9.10
CA SER A 93 31.41 5.03 8.48
C SER A 93 31.43 3.58 9.00
N GLY A 94 30.65 3.28 10.03
CA GLY A 94 30.56 1.93 10.58
C GLY A 94 29.49 1.78 11.65
N MET A 95 29.01 0.55 11.82
CA MET A 95 28.11 0.17 12.91
C MET A 95 28.42 -1.27 13.34
N SER A 96 28.35 -1.53 14.64
CA SER A 96 28.34 -2.87 15.22
C SER A 96 27.19 -3.00 16.21
N LEU A 97 26.50 -4.14 16.16
CA LEU A 97 25.33 -4.46 16.98
C LEU A 97 25.65 -5.70 17.81
N SER A 98 25.88 -5.53 19.12
CA SER A 98 26.22 -6.63 20.02
C SER A 98 25.27 -6.65 21.20
N GLY A 99 24.17 -7.41 21.09
CA GLY A 99 23.07 -7.35 22.05
C GLY A 99 22.08 -6.21 21.79
N TYR A 100 22.02 -5.72 20.55
CA TYR A 100 21.08 -4.68 20.12
C TYR A 100 19.62 -5.08 20.39
N ASN A 101 18.88 -4.16 20.98
CA ASN A 101 17.50 -4.35 21.44
C ASN A 101 16.44 -4.06 20.37
N ASN A 102 16.83 -3.83 19.11
CA ASN A 102 15.95 -3.43 18.00
C ASN A 102 15.24 -2.07 18.18
N HIS A 103 15.65 -1.26 19.16
CA HIS A 103 15.11 0.08 19.33
C HIS A 103 15.73 1.06 18.34
N ALA A 104 14.92 2.00 17.87
CA ALA A 104 15.40 3.15 17.13
C ALA A 104 16.10 4.14 18.07
N TYR A 105 17.25 4.63 17.63
CA TYR A 105 18.04 5.65 18.31
C TYR A 105 18.26 6.84 17.39
N ASP A 106 17.98 8.03 17.90
CA ASP A 106 18.28 9.31 17.26
C ASP A 106 19.47 9.95 17.96
N ILE A 107 20.47 10.36 17.19
CA ILE A 107 21.69 10.97 17.68
C ILE A 107 21.71 12.42 17.23
N SER A 108 21.95 13.33 18.15
CA SER A 108 22.08 14.76 17.87
C SER A 108 23.43 15.29 18.33
N VAL A 109 23.99 16.24 17.57
CA VAL A 109 25.23 16.92 17.89
C VAL A 109 24.92 18.30 18.46
N ALA A 110 25.32 18.54 19.70
CA ALA A 110 25.23 19.84 20.37
C ALA A 110 26.54 20.65 20.23
N ALA A 111 26.51 21.91 20.68
CA ALA A 111 27.67 22.80 20.62
C ALA A 111 28.89 22.21 21.35
N GLY A 112 30.08 22.41 20.77
CA GLY A 112 31.34 21.92 21.34
C GLY A 112 31.60 20.44 21.09
N PRO A 113 31.42 19.97 19.85
CA PRO A 113 30.69 18.74 19.46
C PRO A 113 30.48 17.74 20.61
N THR A 114 29.34 17.87 21.27
CA THR A 114 28.87 16.87 22.25
C THR A 114 27.73 16.07 21.63
N TYR A 115 27.62 14.79 21.99
CA TYR A 115 26.61 13.90 21.44
C TYR A 115 25.55 13.59 22.47
N GLN A 116 24.28 13.66 22.05
CA GLN A 116 23.15 13.16 22.82
C GLN A 116 22.45 12.10 21.99
N VAL A 117 22.10 10.99 22.62
CA VAL A 117 21.38 9.90 21.99
C VAL A 117 20.01 9.81 22.64
N PHE A 118 18.97 9.58 21.85
CA PHE A 118 17.63 9.34 22.36
C PHE A 118 17.15 7.99 21.84
N ASP A 119 16.57 7.18 22.71
CA ASP A 119 15.86 5.97 22.32
C ASP A 119 14.44 6.37 21.92
N SER A 120 14.19 6.59 20.62
CA SER A 120 12.89 7.04 20.12
C SER A 120 11.82 5.95 20.15
N THR A 121 12.19 4.71 20.43
CA THR A 121 11.23 3.62 20.67
C THR A 121 10.67 3.69 22.09
N ALA A 122 11.52 3.92 23.08
CA ALA A 122 11.11 4.02 24.48
C ALA A 122 10.64 5.42 24.88
N ASP A 123 11.24 6.47 24.29
CA ASP A 123 10.91 7.87 24.53
C ASP A 123 10.75 8.64 23.20
N PRO A 124 9.57 8.56 22.57
CA PRO A 124 9.28 9.27 21.32
C PRO A 124 9.30 10.80 21.45
N THR A 125 9.27 11.33 22.68
CA THR A 125 9.28 12.77 22.94
C THR A 125 10.68 13.34 23.12
N HIS A 126 11.71 12.48 23.09
CA HIS A 126 13.11 12.84 23.30
C HIS A 126 13.33 13.64 24.60
N SER A 127 12.61 13.26 25.65
CA SER A 127 12.64 13.94 26.95
C SER A 127 13.88 13.57 27.80
N ALA A 128 14.41 12.36 27.62
CA ALA A 128 15.51 11.82 28.41
C ALA A 128 16.70 11.39 27.52
N PRO A 129 17.73 12.24 27.36
CA PRO A 129 18.91 11.88 26.58
C PRO A 129 19.79 10.85 27.30
N ILE A 130 20.26 9.86 26.54
CA ILE A 130 21.35 8.96 26.87
C ILE A 130 22.66 9.66 26.50
N THR A 131 23.58 9.77 27.45
CA THR A 131 24.95 10.24 27.17
C THR A 131 25.77 9.06 26.65
N PRO A 132 26.19 9.05 25.37
CA PRO A 132 27.00 7.97 24.83
C PRO A 132 28.43 8.03 25.37
N THR A 133 29.10 6.88 25.40
CA THR A 133 30.57 6.87 25.54
C THR A 133 31.18 7.25 24.20
N VAL A 134 31.89 8.37 24.17
CA VAL A 134 32.52 8.93 22.96
C VAL A 134 34.02 8.69 22.99
N THR A 135 34.56 8.10 21.93
CA THR A 135 36.01 7.99 21.71
C THR A 135 36.37 8.57 20.35
N THR A 136 37.44 9.35 20.30
CA THR A 136 37.91 9.99 19.06
C THR A 136 39.30 9.48 18.71
N SER A 137 39.51 9.11 17.44
CA SER A 137 40.80 8.67 16.91
C SER A 137 41.02 9.28 15.53
N GLY A 138 41.88 10.30 15.44
CA GLY A 138 42.07 11.05 14.20
C GLY A 138 40.78 11.77 13.79
N SER A 139 40.30 11.53 12.57
CA SER A 139 39.04 12.08 12.05
C SER A 139 37.81 11.24 12.43
N ASP A 140 37.99 10.13 13.14
CA ASP A 140 36.91 9.20 13.43
C ASP A 140 36.42 9.39 14.87
N THR A 141 35.10 9.37 15.03
CA THR A 141 34.41 9.41 16.32
C THR A 141 33.55 8.16 16.48
N THR A 142 33.78 7.41 17.55
CA THR A 142 32.99 6.23 17.90
C THR A 142 32.09 6.55 19.08
N LEU A 143 30.80 6.25 18.93
CA LEU A 143 29.76 6.40 19.93
C LEU A 143 29.30 5.02 20.39
N ASN A 144 29.25 4.79 21.70
CA ASN A 144 28.70 3.56 22.27
C ASN A 144 27.50 3.88 23.17
N PHE A 145 26.37 3.26 22.87
CA PHE A 145 25.09 3.42 23.55
C PHE A 145 24.18 2.23 23.23
N GLY A 146 23.28 1.82 24.11
CA GLY A 146 22.20 0.87 23.75
C GLY A 146 22.64 -0.44 23.07
N ALA A 147 23.84 -0.94 23.38
CA ALA A 147 24.46 -2.11 22.71
C ALA A 147 24.76 -1.92 21.19
N VAL A 148 24.85 -0.66 20.78
CA VAL A 148 25.26 -0.15 19.47
C VAL A 148 26.62 0.53 19.59
N THR A 149 27.53 0.18 18.68
CA THR A 149 28.75 0.95 18.43
C THR A 149 28.63 1.61 17.06
N LEU A 150 28.44 2.91 17.03
CA LEU A 150 28.34 3.72 15.81
C LEU A 150 29.66 4.45 15.56
N THR A 151 30.18 4.41 14.34
CA THR A 151 31.40 5.15 13.96
C THR A 151 31.06 6.19 12.92
N LEU A 152 31.52 7.42 13.16
CA LEU A 152 31.42 8.57 12.28
C LEU A 152 32.84 8.91 11.78
N SER A 153 32.97 9.34 10.54
CA SER A 153 34.23 9.83 9.99
C SER A 153 34.03 11.22 9.40
N GLY A 154 34.87 12.17 9.82
CA GLY A 154 34.76 13.59 9.47
C GLY A 154 34.47 14.47 10.70
N ALA A 155 34.19 15.75 10.48
CA ALA A 155 33.93 16.72 11.54
C ALA A 155 32.44 17.08 11.59
N PRO A 156 31.72 16.81 12.69
CA PRO A 156 30.32 17.18 12.79
C PRO A 156 30.18 18.68 13.08
N ALA A 157 29.04 19.25 12.69
CA ALA A 157 28.60 20.57 13.10
C ALA A 157 27.50 20.46 14.17
N ALA A 158 27.35 21.51 14.98
CA ALA A 158 26.23 21.59 15.92
C ALA A 158 24.90 21.62 15.15
N GLY A 159 23.94 20.79 15.56
CA GLY A 159 22.68 20.59 14.86
C GLY A 159 22.68 19.39 13.90
N ASP A 160 23.83 18.78 13.62
CA ASP A 160 23.87 17.55 12.82
C ASP A 160 23.17 16.40 13.57
N SER A 161 22.54 15.50 12.83
CA SER A 161 21.86 14.33 13.36
C SER A 161 22.15 13.05 12.58
N TYR A 162 22.04 11.93 13.28
CA TYR A 162 22.22 10.58 12.77
C TYR A 162 21.16 9.67 13.38
N SER A 163 20.86 8.56 12.74
CA SER A 163 19.90 7.59 13.26
C SER A 163 20.43 6.17 13.17
N VAL A 164 19.99 5.33 14.10
CA VAL A 164 20.14 3.86 14.05
C VAL A 164 18.75 3.28 14.25
N SER A 165 18.20 2.59 13.26
CA SER A 165 16.83 2.08 13.31
C SER A 165 16.65 0.80 12.52
N THR A 166 15.71 -0.05 12.92
CA THR A 166 15.31 -1.22 12.11
C THR A 166 14.43 -0.82 10.92
N VAL A 167 14.02 0.44 10.84
CA VAL A 167 13.19 0.97 9.76
C VAL A 167 13.85 2.21 9.16
N ALA A 168 13.89 2.29 7.83
CA ALA A 168 14.38 3.47 7.10
C ALA A 168 13.62 3.66 5.79
N SER A 169 13.68 4.88 5.24
CA SER A 169 13.13 5.14 3.92
C SER A 169 14.12 4.75 2.81
N ALA A 170 13.58 4.30 1.68
CA ALA A 170 14.34 4.05 0.47
C ALA A 170 15.13 5.30 0.03
N PHE A 171 14.53 6.46 0.19
CA PHE A 171 15.11 7.74 -0.18
C PHE A 171 16.30 8.14 0.70
N ASP A 172 16.20 7.95 2.02
CA ASP A 172 17.30 8.26 2.94
C ASP A 172 18.47 7.31 2.74
N ILE A 173 18.20 6.03 2.47
CA ILE A 173 19.24 5.04 2.15
C ILE A 173 19.96 5.43 0.86
N MET A 174 19.23 5.75 -0.21
CA MET A 174 19.82 6.20 -1.48
C MET A 174 20.57 7.53 -1.34
N GLY A 175 20.05 8.47 -0.55
CA GLY A 175 20.67 9.75 -0.27
C GLY A 175 21.98 9.61 0.51
N ASN A 176 21.98 8.75 1.53
CA ASN A 176 23.19 8.42 2.29
C ASN A 176 24.22 7.74 1.41
N PHE A 177 23.83 6.82 0.54
CA PHE A 177 24.76 6.18 -0.40
C PHE A 177 25.35 7.17 -1.41
N ALA A 178 24.54 8.06 -1.97
CA ALA A 178 25.03 9.10 -2.88
C ALA A 178 26.03 10.03 -2.19
N THR A 179 25.74 10.44 -0.95
CA THR A 179 26.63 11.27 -0.13
C THR A 179 27.92 10.51 0.22
N ALA A 180 27.80 9.22 0.57
CA ALA A 180 28.95 8.37 0.85
C ALA A 180 29.89 8.25 -0.35
N LEU A 181 29.37 8.05 -1.57
CA LEU A 181 30.17 8.01 -2.80
C LEU A 181 30.91 9.33 -3.08
N GLN A 182 30.32 10.47 -2.70
CA GLN A 182 30.91 11.80 -2.89
C GLN A 182 31.91 12.19 -1.79
N SER A 183 31.91 11.47 -0.66
CA SER A 183 32.73 11.82 0.51
C SER A 183 34.23 11.71 0.29
N GLY A 184 34.68 10.91 -0.70
CA GLY A 184 36.09 10.58 -0.89
C GLY A 184 36.69 9.69 0.22
N ASN A 185 35.90 9.25 1.20
CA ASN A 185 36.34 8.43 2.32
C ASN A 185 35.97 6.95 2.09
N ALA A 186 36.98 6.07 2.00
CA ALA A 186 36.77 4.67 1.68
C ALA A 186 35.92 3.91 2.72
N ALA A 187 36.03 4.25 4.01
CA ALA A 187 35.23 3.61 5.05
C ALA A 187 33.76 4.01 4.94
N VAL A 188 33.49 5.30 4.74
CA VAL A 188 32.14 5.84 4.51
C VAL A 188 31.53 5.24 3.24
N THR A 189 32.26 5.22 2.12
CA THR A 189 31.79 4.63 0.85
C THR A 189 31.46 3.15 1.01
N ARG A 190 32.33 2.38 1.67
CA ARG A 190 32.11 0.95 1.92
C ARG A 190 30.88 0.72 2.79
N PHE A 191 30.76 1.45 3.89
CA PHE A 191 29.63 1.30 4.80
C PHE A 191 28.31 1.72 4.13
N GLY A 192 28.25 2.89 3.51
CA GLY A 192 27.09 3.35 2.75
C GLY A 192 26.68 2.39 1.63
N GLY A 193 27.64 1.73 0.98
CA GLY A 193 27.36 0.68 -0.01
C GLY A 193 26.69 -0.55 0.60
N LEU A 194 27.12 -1.02 1.78
CA LEU A 194 26.47 -2.13 2.48
C LEU A 194 25.04 -1.76 2.93
N GLN A 195 24.86 -0.54 3.42
CA GLN A 195 23.54 -0.02 3.80
C GLN A 195 22.60 0.09 2.61
N ALA A 196 23.12 0.51 1.44
CA ALA A 196 22.35 0.56 0.20
C ALA A 196 21.90 -0.82 -0.27
N ILE A 197 22.78 -1.83 -0.21
CA ILE A 197 22.43 -3.21 -0.56
C ILE A 197 21.33 -3.74 0.37
N ALA A 198 21.52 -3.61 1.69
CA ALA A 198 20.52 -4.02 2.67
C ALA A 198 19.18 -3.29 2.47
N GLY A 199 19.22 -2.01 2.08
CA GLY A 199 18.04 -1.24 1.76
C GLY A 199 17.35 -1.69 0.48
N MET A 200 18.11 -2.05 -0.56
CA MET A 200 17.56 -2.61 -1.80
C MET A 200 16.89 -3.96 -1.55
N ASP A 201 17.46 -4.81 -0.69
CA ASP A 201 16.84 -6.07 -0.29
C ASP A 201 15.53 -5.81 0.47
N ALA A 202 15.54 -4.90 1.45
CA ALA A 202 14.35 -4.51 2.18
C ALA A 202 13.26 -3.87 1.29
N ALA A 203 13.67 -3.11 0.26
CA ALA A 203 12.77 -2.54 -0.74
C ALA A 203 12.15 -3.62 -1.64
N GLN A 204 12.94 -4.60 -2.08
CA GLN A 204 12.43 -5.75 -2.84
C GLN A 204 11.42 -6.55 -2.02
N ASP A 205 11.68 -6.76 -0.74
CA ASP A 205 10.73 -7.41 0.17
C ASP A 205 9.45 -6.58 0.33
N SER A 206 9.58 -5.26 0.46
CA SER A 206 8.42 -4.35 0.53
C SER A 206 7.54 -4.45 -0.71
N VAL A 207 8.13 -4.34 -1.90
CA VAL A 207 7.41 -4.46 -3.18
C VAL A 207 6.79 -5.86 -3.32
N SER A 208 7.51 -6.91 -2.93
CA SER A 208 7.00 -8.29 -2.98
C SER A 208 5.77 -8.48 -2.09
N ARG A 209 5.77 -7.89 -0.88
CA ARG A 209 4.60 -7.90 0.02
C ARG A 209 3.41 -7.19 -0.60
N VAL A 210 3.63 -6.02 -1.20
CA VAL A 210 2.57 -5.25 -1.88
C VAL A 210 2.01 -6.04 -3.06
N GLN A 211 2.86 -6.64 -3.88
CA GLN A 211 2.44 -7.47 -5.03
C GLN A 211 1.64 -8.70 -4.58
N ALA A 212 2.05 -9.37 -3.50
CA ALA A 212 1.28 -10.47 -2.92
C ALA A 212 -0.10 -10.01 -2.40
N GLY A 213 -0.16 -8.82 -1.80
CA GLY A 213 -1.40 -8.18 -1.40
C GLY A 213 -2.33 -7.89 -2.58
N VAL A 214 -1.80 -7.30 -3.66
CA VAL A 214 -2.53 -7.06 -4.91
C VAL A 214 -3.01 -8.37 -5.53
N GLY A 215 -2.17 -9.41 -5.57
CA GLY A 215 -2.53 -10.75 -6.02
C GLY A 215 -3.72 -11.33 -5.26
N SER A 216 -3.73 -11.19 -3.93
CA SER A 216 -4.83 -11.64 -3.08
C SER A 216 -6.13 -10.89 -3.41
N ARG A 217 -6.05 -9.57 -3.65
CA ARG A 217 -7.20 -8.74 -4.07
C ARG A 217 -7.70 -9.12 -5.47
N MET A 218 -6.83 -9.52 -6.41
CA MET A 218 -7.26 -9.98 -7.74
C MET A 218 -8.06 -11.28 -7.66
N VAL A 219 -7.62 -12.25 -6.84
CA VAL A 219 -8.38 -13.50 -6.60
C VAL A 219 -9.76 -13.21 -5.99
N GLU A 220 -9.82 -12.22 -5.10
CA GLU A 220 -11.07 -11.77 -4.50
C GLU A 220 -12.04 -11.19 -5.52
N VAL A 221 -11.55 -10.33 -6.42
CA VAL A 221 -12.33 -9.75 -7.52
C VAL A 221 -12.82 -10.84 -8.47
N GLU A 222 -11.95 -11.77 -8.87
CA GLU A 222 -12.32 -12.89 -9.77
C GLU A 222 -13.40 -13.78 -9.16
N THR A 223 -13.28 -14.10 -7.87
CA THR A 223 -14.30 -14.86 -7.13
C THR A 223 -15.64 -14.13 -7.15
N GLN A 224 -15.63 -12.81 -6.92
CA GLN A 224 -16.84 -12.00 -6.94
C GLN A 224 -17.46 -11.90 -8.34
N GLN A 225 -16.64 -11.85 -9.39
CA GLN A 225 -17.10 -11.87 -10.78
C GLN A 225 -17.77 -13.20 -11.13
N ASN A 226 -17.20 -14.33 -10.70
CA ASN A 226 -17.79 -15.67 -10.90
C ASN A 226 -19.15 -15.82 -10.19
N ILE A 227 -19.28 -15.28 -8.97
CA ILE A 227 -20.56 -15.22 -8.25
C ILE A 227 -21.55 -14.35 -9.02
N GLY A 228 -21.13 -13.19 -9.51
CA GLY A 228 -21.95 -12.29 -10.33
C GLY A 228 -22.52 -12.97 -11.57
N SER A 229 -21.67 -13.65 -12.35
CA SER A 229 -22.09 -14.41 -13.54
C SER A 229 -23.05 -15.56 -13.21
N SER A 230 -22.87 -16.21 -12.06
CA SER A 230 -23.77 -17.29 -11.61
C SER A 230 -25.14 -16.76 -11.22
N LEU A 231 -25.19 -15.60 -10.57
CA LEU A 231 -26.44 -14.92 -10.23
C LEU A 231 -27.18 -14.43 -11.49
N ASP A 232 -26.45 -13.90 -12.47
CA ASP A 232 -27.02 -13.48 -13.75
C ASP A 232 -27.70 -14.66 -14.47
N LEU A 233 -27.04 -15.82 -14.54
CA LEU A 233 -27.63 -17.05 -15.08
C LEU A 233 -28.92 -17.45 -14.31
N GLN A 234 -28.86 -17.46 -12.98
CA GLN A 234 -30.02 -17.81 -12.15
C GLN A 234 -31.20 -16.83 -12.34
N TYR A 235 -30.92 -15.54 -12.48
CA TYR A 235 -31.94 -14.54 -12.79
C TYR A 235 -32.53 -14.74 -14.18
N SER A 236 -31.70 -15.06 -15.17
CA SER A 236 -32.16 -15.40 -16.52
C SER A 236 -33.07 -16.64 -16.53
N GLU A 237 -32.69 -17.71 -15.82
CA GLU A 237 -33.52 -18.93 -15.69
C GLU A 237 -34.84 -18.67 -14.96
N THR A 238 -34.79 -17.88 -13.88
CA THR A 238 -35.99 -17.52 -13.10
C THR A 238 -36.95 -16.68 -13.94
N LEU A 239 -36.43 -15.71 -14.69
CA LEU A 239 -37.22 -14.88 -15.60
C LEU A 239 -37.83 -15.72 -16.73
N SER A 240 -37.05 -16.61 -17.35
CA SER A 240 -37.55 -17.53 -18.39
C SER A 240 -38.71 -18.37 -17.86
N ARG A 241 -38.56 -18.99 -16.68
CA ARG A 241 -39.63 -19.77 -16.05
C ARG A 241 -40.88 -18.95 -15.76
N LEU A 242 -40.72 -17.71 -15.32
CA LEU A 242 -41.85 -16.82 -15.03
C LEU A 242 -42.58 -16.41 -16.31
N GLN A 243 -41.84 -16.16 -17.40
CA GLN A 243 -42.41 -15.87 -18.73
C GLN A 243 -43.08 -17.09 -19.36
N ASP A 244 -42.44 -18.27 -19.31
CA ASP A 244 -42.98 -19.53 -19.83
C ASP A 244 -44.31 -19.92 -19.15
N ALA A 245 -44.44 -19.68 -17.84
CA ALA A 245 -45.68 -19.89 -17.11
C ALA A 245 -46.83 -18.99 -17.59
N ASP A 246 -46.51 -17.76 -18.02
CA ASP A 246 -47.49 -16.83 -18.58
C ASP A 246 -47.96 -17.29 -19.98
N TYR A 247 -47.03 -17.72 -20.85
CA TYR A 247 -47.39 -18.32 -22.15
C TYR A 247 -48.30 -19.55 -22.00
N ALA A 248 -47.99 -20.45 -21.07
CA ALA A 248 -48.83 -21.62 -20.79
C ALA A 248 -50.24 -21.21 -20.32
N SER A 249 -50.34 -20.18 -19.48
CA SER A 249 -51.61 -19.63 -18.99
C SER A 249 -52.42 -18.97 -20.13
N ALA A 250 -51.77 -18.20 -21.00
CA ALA A 250 -52.40 -17.59 -22.16
C ALA A 250 -52.96 -18.63 -23.15
N VAL A 251 -52.21 -19.69 -23.43
CA VAL A 251 -52.65 -20.81 -24.28
C VAL A 251 -53.83 -21.56 -23.64
N SER A 252 -53.78 -21.80 -22.33
CA SER A 252 -54.88 -22.46 -21.61
C SER A 252 -56.18 -21.64 -21.68
N ASN A 253 -56.09 -20.32 -21.44
CA ASN A 253 -57.22 -19.41 -21.55
C ASN A 253 -57.80 -19.36 -22.96
N LEU A 254 -56.95 -19.31 -24.00
CA LEU A 254 -57.42 -19.35 -25.39
C LEU A 254 -58.12 -20.66 -25.73
N SER A 255 -57.55 -21.79 -25.31
CA SER A 255 -58.16 -23.12 -25.50
C SER A 255 -59.53 -23.20 -24.82
N GLN A 256 -59.64 -22.69 -23.59
CA GLN A 256 -60.89 -22.64 -22.86
C GLN A 256 -61.93 -21.77 -23.59
N GLN A 257 -61.54 -20.60 -24.10
CA GLN A 257 -62.41 -19.74 -24.91
C GLN A 257 -62.87 -20.42 -26.21
N GLN A 258 -62.00 -21.17 -26.88
CA GLN A 258 -62.36 -21.95 -28.08
C GLN A 258 -63.35 -23.07 -27.77
N ILE A 259 -63.18 -23.80 -26.66
CA ILE A 259 -64.13 -24.82 -26.20
C ILE A 259 -65.49 -24.19 -25.91
N TYR A 260 -65.53 -23.06 -25.21
CA TYR A 260 -66.77 -22.33 -24.96
C TYR A 260 -67.45 -21.88 -26.24
N LEU A 261 -66.69 -21.33 -27.20
CA LEU A 261 -67.24 -20.91 -28.49
C LEU A 261 -67.84 -22.09 -29.26
N GLN A 262 -67.15 -23.23 -29.31
CA GLN A 262 -67.66 -24.44 -29.96
C GLN A 262 -68.91 -24.99 -29.26
N ALA A 263 -68.91 -25.04 -27.93
CA ALA A 263 -70.07 -25.48 -27.14
C ALA A 263 -71.28 -24.54 -27.35
N ALA A 264 -71.05 -23.23 -27.41
CA ALA A 264 -72.07 -22.24 -27.72
C ALA A 264 -72.62 -22.43 -29.15
N GLN A 265 -71.76 -22.64 -30.14
CA GLN A 265 -72.17 -22.92 -31.53
C GLN A 265 -72.98 -24.23 -31.64
N GLN A 266 -72.55 -25.31 -30.99
CA GLN A 266 -73.30 -26.57 -30.98
C GLN A 266 -74.63 -26.44 -30.25
N SER A 267 -74.66 -25.73 -29.13
CA SER A 267 -75.90 -25.45 -28.38
C SER A 267 -76.86 -24.62 -29.23
N PHE A 268 -76.35 -23.59 -29.91
CA PHE A 268 -77.12 -22.78 -30.84
C PHE A 268 -77.68 -23.61 -32.01
N MET A 269 -76.89 -24.52 -32.60
CA MET A 269 -77.38 -25.43 -33.64
C MET A 269 -78.46 -26.38 -33.11
N LYS A 270 -78.28 -26.97 -31.92
CA LYS A 270 -79.29 -27.85 -31.31
C LYS A 270 -80.60 -27.11 -30.98
N VAL A 271 -80.52 -25.90 -30.43
CA VAL A 271 -81.70 -25.06 -30.16
C VAL A 271 -82.37 -24.62 -31.46
N SER A 272 -81.59 -24.24 -32.47
CA SER A 272 -82.12 -23.86 -33.79
C SER A 272 -82.79 -25.05 -34.51
N ASN A 273 -82.27 -26.28 -34.36
CA ASN A 273 -82.91 -27.49 -34.91
C ASN A 273 -84.20 -27.85 -34.17
N LEU A 274 -84.29 -27.64 -32.85
CA LEU A 274 -85.52 -27.81 -32.08
C LEU A 274 -86.59 -26.77 -32.43
N SER A 275 -86.18 -25.54 -32.76
CA SER A 275 -87.09 -24.49 -33.25
C SER A 275 -87.71 -24.83 -34.61
N LEU A 276 -86.98 -25.54 -35.48
CA LEU A 276 -87.48 -25.92 -36.81
C LEU A 276 -88.46 -27.12 -36.73
N PHE A 277 -88.26 -28.04 -35.79
CA PHE A 277 -89.19 -29.15 -35.54
C PHE A 277 -90.49 -28.71 -34.82
N ASN A 278 -90.48 -27.59 -34.09
CA ASN A 278 -91.71 -26.99 -33.53
C ASN A 278 -92.54 -26.18 -34.55
N TYR A 279 -92.07 -26.02 -35.79
CA TYR A 279 -92.82 -25.32 -36.84
C TYR A 279 -93.56 -26.27 -37.80
N ILE A 280 -93.47 -27.60 -37.61
CA ILE A 280 -94.15 -28.62 -38.45
C ILE A 280 -95.01 -29.57 -37.59
N ASN A 281 -95.75 -29.04 -36.62
CA ASN A 281 -96.94 -29.71 -36.08
C ASN A 281 -98.13 -28.75 -36.14
#